data_AF-A0A5B7TN68-F1
#
_entry.id   AF-A0A5B7TN68-F1
#
_cell.length_a   1.000
_cell.length_b   1.000
_cell.length_c   1.000
_cell.angle_alpha   90.00
_cell.angle_beta   90.00
_cell.angle_gamma   90.00
#
_symmetry.space_group_name_H-M   'P 1'
#
loop_
_entity.id
_entity.type
_entity.pdbx_description
1 polymer ?
#
loop_
_entity_poly.entity_id
_entity_poly.type
_entity_poly.pdbx_seq_one_letter_code
_entity_poly.pdbx_strand_id
1 'polypeptide(L)'
;MQVNLMRSIILNCVREENDLPAAYRWLYKYHVADSISQFAPYVSKYATYRALPVPPDGEDFGTYNWIMTEHYWLINPFENIASNMPRGLAFSEYYTPEFLEITNQPPQAELRSREWVGSRNGYHPIVFSFIPLFWENDFKGSQRTIEDGPNYRWLIVFKYPECITREEGDDWFINVLAPQIAELKEVNRFVSSAVLKEPQTSPFHRVAEIWFDDSKAWHRAIVENKHKFTKPGWAQYGQFPFMEPYKDFVGIFLLDRPESDHLQQFRGYITTR
;
A
#
# COMPACT_ATOMS: atom_id res chain seq x y z
N MET A 1 -10.18 15.39 21.66
CA MET A 1 -9.37 14.67 20.65
C MET A 1 -8.66 13.53 21.35
N GLN A 2 -8.96 12.28 20.99
CA GLN A 2 -8.31 11.10 21.56
C GLN A 2 -7.01 10.85 20.80
N VAL A 3 -5.91 10.60 21.51
CA VAL A 3 -4.66 10.15 20.88
C VAL A 3 -4.90 8.78 20.26
N ASN A 4 -4.60 8.64 18.97
CA ASN A 4 -4.71 7.40 18.24
C ASN A 4 -3.48 7.26 17.34
N LEU A 5 -2.48 6.51 17.84
CA LEU A 5 -1.21 6.31 17.15
C LEU A 5 -1.37 5.28 16.03
N MET A 6 -1.20 5.71 14.79
CA MET A 6 -1.44 4.87 13.62
C MET A 6 -0.36 5.06 12.57
N ARG A 7 -0.11 4.01 11.80
CA ARG A 7 0.64 4.08 10.54
C ARG A 7 -0.37 3.96 9.41
N SER A 8 -0.21 4.73 8.35
CA SER A 8 -1.00 4.53 7.14
C SER A 8 -0.12 4.35 5.93
N ILE A 9 -0.57 3.51 5.01
CA ILE A 9 0.03 3.31 3.71
C ILE A 9 -0.94 3.74 2.62
N ILE A 10 -0.41 4.43 1.63
CA ILE A 10 -1.14 4.84 0.43
C ILE A 10 -0.41 4.29 -0.78
N LEU A 11 -1.09 3.55 -1.65
CA LEU A 11 -0.52 3.07 -2.90
C LEU A 11 -1.14 3.82 -4.06
N ASN A 12 -0.29 4.36 -4.95
CA ASN A 12 -0.71 5.01 -6.19
C ASN A 12 -0.05 4.37 -7.40
N CYS A 13 -0.80 4.29 -8.50
CA CYS A 13 -0.31 3.95 -9.81
C CYS A 13 -0.13 5.21 -10.66
N VAL A 14 0.66 5.09 -11.72
CA VAL A 14 0.52 5.87 -12.93
C VAL A 14 -0.04 4.98 -14.05
N ARG A 15 -0.73 5.53 -15.04
CA ARG A 15 -1.26 4.72 -16.16
C ARG A 15 -0.12 4.08 -16.96
N GLU A 16 0.91 4.86 -17.22
CA GLU A 16 2.10 4.45 -17.97
C GLU A 16 3.33 5.25 -17.52
N GLU A 17 4.53 4.80 -17.90
CA GLU A 17 5.78 5.44 -17.48
C GLU A 17 5.90 6.89 -17.96
N ASN A 18 5.25 7.25 -19.08
CA ASN A 18 5.24 8.62 -19.61
C ASN A 18 4.55 9.63 -18.68
N ASP A 19 3.69 9.16 -17.77
CA ASP A 19 2.99 10.00 -16.80
C ASP A 19 3.88 10.35 -15.59
N LEU A 20 5.00 9.64 -15.38
CA LEU A 20 5.89 9.84 -14.22
C LEU A 20 6.37 11.29 -14.06
N PRO A 21 6.80 12.02 -15.12
CA PRO A 21 7.22 13.41 -14.97
C PRO A 21 6.10 14.32 -14.43
N ALA A 22 4.87 14.14 -14.92
CA ALA A 22 3.71 14.90 -14.46
C ALA A 22 3.34 14.52 -13.02
N ALA A 23 3.31 13.23 -12.70
CA ALA A 23 2.97 12.70 -11.38
C ALA A 23 3.97 13.17 -10.30
N TYR A 24 5.27 13.07 -10.59
CA TYR A 24 6.33 13.56 -9.68
C TYR A 24 6.36 15.07 -9.55
N ARG A 25 6.07 15.81 -10.63
CA ARG A 25 5.89 17.26 -10.54
C ARG A 25 4.72 17.61 -9.64
N TRP A 26 3.57 16.95 -9.80
CA TRP A 26 2.41 17.17 -8.93
C TRP A 26 2.78 16.94 -7.47
N LEU A 27 3.40 15.79 -7.19
CA LEU A 27 3.78 15.36 -5.85
C LEU A 27 4.69 16.39 -5.17
N TYR A 28 5.85 16.67 -5.77
CA TYR A 28 6.88 17.47 -5.12
C TYR A 28 6.69 18.99 -5.23
N LYS A 29 5.95 19.47 -6.25
CA LYS A 29 5.72 20.90 -6.43
C LYS A 29 4.51 21.39 -5.63
N TYR A 30 3.47 20.57 -5.51
CA TYR A 30 2.20 20.99 -4.92
C TYR A 30 1.87 20.15 -3.68
N HIS A 31 1.67 18.85 -3.86
CA HIS A 31 1.04 18.01 -2.82
C HIS A 31 1.86 17.90 -1.53
N VAL A 32 3.20 17.79 -1.60
CA VAL A 32 4.05 17.70 -0.41
C VAL A 32 3.92 18.95 0.46
N ALA A 33 3.92 20.15 -0.14
CA ALA A 33 3.82 21.40 0.61
C ALA A 33 2.44 21.53 1.27
N ASP A 34 1.36 21.28 0.51
CA ASP A 34 -0.01 21.32 1.01
C ASP A 34 -0.21 20.33 2.18
N SER A 35 0.26 19.10 1.99
CA SER A 35 0.21 18.02 2.98
C SER A 35 0.90 18.42 4.29
N ILE A 36 2.15 18.90 4.21
CA ILE A 36 2.90 19.39 5.38
C ILE A 36 2.13 20.52 6.08
N SER A 37 1.61 21.48 5.32
CA SER A 37 0.84 22.59 5.88
C SER A 37 -0.41 22.15 6.64
N GLN A 38 -1.05 21.04 6.22
CA GLN A 38 -2.26 20.54 6.86
C GLN A 38 -1.98 19.69 8.11
N PHE A 39 -0.95 18.84 8.09
CA PHE A 39 -0.81 17.79 9.10
C PHE A 39 0.49 17.78 9.88
N ALA A 40 1.47 18.65 9.59
CA ALA A 40 2.72 18.70 10.35
C ALA A 40 2.54 18.77 11.89
N PRO A 41 1.49 19.42 12.45
CA PRO A 41 1.29 19.42 13.90
C PRO A 41 0.90 18.06 14.53
N TYR A 42 0.43 17.09 13.74
CA TYR A 42 -0.11 15.82 14.26
C TYR A 42 0.27 14.57 13.44
N VAL A 43 1.20 14.73 12.50
CA VAL A 43 1.88 13.63 11.79
C VAL A 43 3.36 13.70 12.12
N SER A 44 3.89 12.63 12.72
CA SER A 44 5.29 12.58 13.16
C SER A 44 6.26 12.16 12.06
N LYS A 45 5.76 11.54 10.98
CA LYS A 45 6.54 11.17 9.79
C LYS A 45 5.64 11.15 8.56
N TYR A 46 6.14 11.73 7.47
CA TYR A 46 5.53 11.70 6.14
C TYR A 46 6.64 11.35 5.13
N ALA A 47 6.54 10.18 4.51
CA ALA A 47 7.58 9.65 3.64
C ALA A 47 7.00 9.02 2.37
N THR A 48 7.81 8.99 1.32
CA THR A 48 7.47 8.30 0.07
C THR A 48 8.54 7.28 -0.29
N TYR A 49 8.09 6.15 -0.81
CA TYR A 49 8.91 5.05 -1.31
C TYR A 49 8.52 4.82 -2.77
N ARG A 50 9.48 5.02 -3.67
CA ARG A 50 9.31 4.73 -5.08
C ARG A 50 9.09 3.23 -5.29
N ALA A 51 8.14 2.88 -6.16
CA ALA A 51 7.98 1.52 -6.63
C ALA A 51 9.24 1.06 -7.40
N LEU A 52 9.72 -0.13 -7.10
CA LEU A 52 10.64 -0.86 -7.96
C LEU A 52 9.92 -1.28 -9.25
N PRO A 53 10.67 -1.53 -10.34
CA PRO A 53 10.09 -2.03 -11.58
C PRO A 53 9.20 -3.25 -11.33
N VAL A 54 8.04 -3.28 -11.97
CA VAL A 54 7.12 -4.43 -11.89
C VAL A 54 7.86 -5.66 -12.42
N PRO A 55 8.03 -6.72 -11.60
CA PRO A 55 8.72 -7.92 -12.05
C PRO A 55 7.86 -8.69 -13.07
N PRO A 56 8.45 -9.61 -13.85
CA PRO A 56 7.67 -10.53 -14.70
C PRO A 56 6.55 -11.20 -13.91
N ASP A 57 5.35 -11.29 -14.49
CA ASP A 57 4.14 -11.82 -13.85
C ASP A 57 3.63 -11.02 -12.64
N GLY A 58 4.24 -9.89 -12.29
CA GLY A 58 3.85 -9.05 -11.15
C GLY A 58 2.44 -8.46 -11.27
N GLU A 59 1.97 -8.21 -12.49
CA GLU A 59 0.60 -7.73 -12.73
C GLU A 59 -0.47 -8.72 -12.26
N ASP A 60 -0.18 -10.03 -12.23
CA ASP A 60 -1.09 -11.05 -11.72
C ASP A 60 -1.31 -10.97 -10.20
N PHE A 61 -0.61 -10.03 -9.55
CA PHE A 61 -0.71 -9.74 -8.12
C PHE A 61 -1.13 -8.29 -7.83
N GLY A 62 -1.74 -7.60 -8.80
CA GLY A 62 -2.29 -6.26 -8.56
C GLY A 62 -1.20 -5.23 -8.28
N THR A 63 -0.06 -5.33 -8.96
CA THR A 63 1.12 -4.53 -8.62
C THR A 63 0.98 -3.07 -9.08
N TYR A 64 1.15 -2.16 -8.13
CA TYR A 64 1.18 -0.72 -8.31
C TYR A 64 2.59 -0.27 -8.71
N ASN A 65 2.67 0.64 -9.69
CA ASN A 65 3.89 0.92 -10.45
C ASN A 65 4.53 2.30 -10.16
N TRP A 66 4.01 3.09 -9.22
CA TRP A 66 4.54 4.43 -8.96
C TRP A 66 5.09 4.61 -7.55
N ILE A 67 4.24 4.74 -6.55
CA ILE A 67 4.69 5.23 -5.24
C ILE A 67 3.83 4.72 -4.09
N MET A 68 4.51 4.35 -3.01
CA MET A 68 3.89 4.23 -1.69
C MET A 68 4.15 5.51 -0.90
N THR A 69 3.08 6.09 -0.35
CA THR A 69 3.17 7.16 0.63
C THR A 69 2.85 6.62 2.02
N GLU A 70 3.65 7.00 3.00
CA GLU A 70 3.57 6.54 4.38
C GLU A 70 3.41 7.72 5.33
N HIS A 71 2.49 7.60 6.29
CA HIS A 71 2.28 8.58 7.35
C HIS A 71 2.22 7.91 8.72
N TYR A 72 2.68 8.64 9.74
CA TYR A 72 2.59 8.25 11.14
C TYR A 72 1.74 9.29 11.87
N TRP A 73 0.50 8.92 12.21
CA TRP A 73 -0.51 9.81 12.75
C TRP A 73 -0.55 9.75 14.27
N LEU A 74 -0.74 10.90 14.91
CA LEU A 74 -0.98 11.01 16.35
C LEU A 74 -2.48 10.94 16.71
N ILE A 75 -3.34 11.23 15.73
CA ILE A 75 -4.79 11.31 15.86
C ILE A 75 -5.44 10.74 14.60
N ASN A 76 -6.73 10.40 14.67
CA ASN A 76 -7.51 10.08 13.47
C ASN A 76 -7.78 11.37 12.65
N PRO A 77 -7.31 11.46 11.39
CA PRO A 77 -7.50 12.65 10.56
C PRO A 77 -8.96 12.86 10.12
N PHE A 78 -9.84 11.87 10.34
CA PHE A 78 -11.23 11.88 9.90
C PHE A 78 -12.21 11.86 11.08
N GLU A 79 -12.10 12.80 12.02
CA GLU A 79 -12.88 12.89 13.29
C GLU A 79 -14.39 12.56 13.21
N ASN A 80 -15.01 12.53 12.03
CA ASN A 80 -16.36 12.03 11.80
C ASN A 80 -16.44 11.14 10.53
N ILE A 81 -16.83 9.86 10.70
CA ILE A 81 -16.79 8.75 9.70
C ILE A 81 -17.59 9.06 8.40
N ALA A 82 -18.51 10.02 8.46
CA ALA A 82 -19.38 10.36 7.33
C ALA A 82 -18.63 10.92 6.10
N SER A 83 -17.39 11.39 6.23
CA SER A 83 -16.57 11.86 5.10
C SER A 83 -15.14 11.31 5.17
N ASN A 84 -14.62 10.73 4.07
CA ASN A 84 -13.21 10.34 3.91
C ASN A 84 -12.28 11.56 3.69
N MET A 85 -12.66 12.71 4.26
CA MET A 85 -12.00 14.00 4.11
C MET A 85 -11.85 14.65 5.49
N PRO A 86 -10.67 15.21 5.82
CA PRO A 86 -10.50 15.97 7.05
C PRO A 86 -11.42 17.20 7.03
N ARG A 87 -12.01 17.55 8.17
CA ARG A 87 -12.85 18.75 8.31
C ARG A 87 -12.05 19.89 8.94
N GLY A 88 -12.48 21.13 8.67
CA GLY A 88 -11.91 22.32 9.32
C GLY A 88 -10.54 22.74 8.78
N LEU A 89 -10.12 22.24 7.62
CA LEU A 89 -8.90 22.69 6.95
C LEU A 89 -9.07 24.13 6.46
N ALA A 90 -8.12 25.01 6.77
CA ALA A 90 -8.11 26.39 6.28
C ALA A 90 -7.84 26.48 4.78
N PHE A 91 -7.07 25.53 4.23
CA PHE A 91 -6.74 25.43 2.80
C PHE A 91 -6.91 23.99 2.34
N SER A 92 -7.55 23.80 1.19
CA SER A 92 -7.68 22.49 0.53
C SER A 92 -6.39 22.11 -0.21
N GLU A 93 -6.20 20.81 -0.45
CA GLU A 93 -5.08 20.30 -1.27
C GLU A 93 -5.25 20.69 -2.75
N TYR A 94 -4.14 20.94 -3.45
CA TYR A 94 -4.14 21.12 -4.90
C TYR A 94 -4.32 19.77 -5.61
N TYR A 95 -5.54 19.57 -6.10
CA TYR A 95 -5.94 18.36 -6.82
C TYR A 95 -6.57 18.71 -8.17
N THR A 96 -6.14 18.05 -9.25
CA THR A 96 -6.57 18.38 -10.61
C THR A 96 -7.16 17.16 -11.34
N PRO A 97 -8.03 17.39 -12.34
CA PRO A 97 -8.45 16.34 -13.27
C PRO A 97 -7.26 15.63 -13.94
N GLU A 98 -6.18 16.37 -14.21
CA GLU A 98 -4.92 15.81 -14.72
C GLU A 98 -4.33 14.78 -13.75
N PHE A 99 -4.32 15.04 -12.43
CA PHE A 99 -3.86 14.03 -11.48
C PHE A 99 -4.70 12.75 -11.56
N LEU A 100 -6.04 12.87 -11.57
CA LEU A 100 -6.95 11.72 -11.66
C LEU A 100 -6.59 10.88 -12.89
N GLU A 101 -6.41 11.57 -14.01
CA GLU A 101 -6.07 10.97 -15.28
C GLU A 101 -4.72 10.23 -15.21
N ILE A 102 -3.62 10.93 -14.88
CA ILE A 102 -2.27 10.33 -14.89
C ILE A 102 -2.10 9.21 -13.86
N THR A 103 -2.90 9.20 -12.80
CA THR A 103 -2.88 8.15 -11.75
C THR A 103 -3.90 7.04 -11.95
N ASN A 104 -4.50 6.95 -13.14
CA ASN A 104 -5.47 5.92 -13.52
C ASN A 104 -6.67 5.82 -12.54
N GLN A 105 -7.16 6.96 -12.08
CA GLN A 105 -8.29 7.06 -11.15
C GLN A 105 -9.61 7.24 -11.92
N PRO A 106 -10.74 6.77 -11.37
CA PRO A 106 -12.04 7.05 -11.96
C PRO A 106 -12.29 8.58 -11.95
N PRO A 107 -12.83 9.16 -13.04
CA PRO A 107 -13.11 10.59 -13.11
C PRO A 107 -14.32 10.92 -12.24
N GLN A 108 -14.08 11.32 -11.00
CA GLN A 108 -15.11 11.67 -10.02
C GLN A 108 -14.81 13.03 -9.38
N ALA A 109 -15.85 13.64 -8.79
CA ALA A 109 -15.70 14.92 -8.08
C ALA A 109 -14.92 14.78 -6.76
N GLU A 110 -14.88 13.58 -6.18
CA GLU A 110 -14.20 13.28 -4.93
C GLU A 110 -12.95 12.43 -5.17
N LEU A 111 -11.85 12.77 -4.48
CA LEU A 111 -10.56 12.05 -4.53
C LEU A 111 -10.67 10.59 -4.08
N ARG A 112 -11.57 10.30 -3.12
CA ARG A 112 -11.63 9.02 -2.41
C ARG A 112 -13.04 8.47 -2.46
N SER A 113 -13.38 7.84 -3.58
CA SER A 113 -14.61 7.05 -3.72
C SER A 113 -14.70 6.01 -2.60
N ARG A 114 -15.89 5.83 -2.04
CA ARG A 114 -16.19 4.69 -1.15
C ARG A 114 -16.33 3.38 -1.89
N GLU A 115 -16.71 3.44 -3.17
CA GLU A 115 -16.84 2.28 -4.02
C GLU A 115 -15.48 1.97 -4.67
N TRP A 116 -14.99 0.75 -4.43
CA TRP A 116 -13.75 0.27 -5.01
C TRP A 116 -14.01 -0.32 -6.40
N VAL A 117 -13.46 0.34 -7.42
CA VAL A 117 -13.65 -0.01 -8.84
C VAL A 117 -12.36 -0.52 -9.50
N GLY A 118 -11.42 -1.01 -8.70
CA GLY A 118 -10.13 -1.48 -9.19
C GLY A 118 -10.26 -2.75 -10.04
N SER A 119 -9.52 -2.82 -11.15
CA SER A 119 -9.44 -4.01 -12.01
C SER A 119 -8.20 -3.97 -12.91
N ARG A 120 -7.76 -5.13 -13.40
CA ARG A 120 -6.52 -5.28 -14.20
C ARG A 120 -6.46 -4.40 -15.46
N ASN A 121 -7.60 -4.21 -16.12
CA ASN A 121 -7.69 -3.48 -17.40
C ASN A 121 -8.47 -2.16 -17.26
N GLY A 122 -8.77 -1.74 -16.02
CA GLY A 122 -9.57 -0.57 -15.73
C GLY A 122 -8.82 0.42 -14.86
N TYR A 123 -9.52 1.00 -13.89
CA TYR A 123 -8.93 1.94 -12.95
C TYR A 123 -8.09 1.23 -11.89
N HIS A 124 -7.10 1.93 -11.34
CA HIS A 124 -6.29 1.49 -10.20
C HIS A 124 -6.48 2.47 -9.03
N PRO A 125 -7.61 2.40 -8.29
CA PRO A 125 -7.94 3.38 -7.26
C PRO A 125 -6.84 3.55 -6.20
N ILE A 126 -6.73 4.73 -5.60
CA ILE A 126 -5.80 4.97 -4.50
C ILE A 126 -6.11 4.03 -3.33
N VAL A 127 -5.15 3.19 -2.96
CA VAL A 127 -5.22 2.43 -1.71
C VAL A 127 -4.94 3.41 -0.58
N PHE A 128 -5.74 3.40 0.48
CA PHE A 128 -5.43 4.13 1.71
C PHE A 128 -5.83 3.26 2.89
N SER A 129 -4.83 2.68 3.57
CA SER A 129 -5.07 1.72 4.65
C SER A 129 -4.34 2.15 5.91
N PHE A 130 -5.07 2.16 7.02
CA PHE A 130 -4.53 2.45 8.34
C PHE A 130 -4.27 1.15 9.07
N ILE A 131 -3.11 1.03 9.70
CA ILE A 131 -2.68 -0.11 10.49
C ILE A 131 -2.12 0.39 11.83
N PRO A 132 -2.00 -0.49 12.84
CA PRO A 132 -1.23 -0.17 14.04
C PRO A 132 0.19 0.29 13.70
N LEU A 133 0.79 1.06 14.61
CA LEU A 133 2.16 1.55 14.45
C LEU A 133 3.18 0.42 14.24
N PHE A 134 2.97 -0.68 14.96
CA PHE A 134 3.79 -1.88 14.90
C PHE A 134 3.09 -3.00 14.14
N TRP A 135 3.86 -3.84 13.47
CA TRP A 135 3.35 -5.07 12.89
C TRP A 135 2.78 -5.98 13.99
N GLU A 136 1.62 -6.60 13.75
CA GLU A 136 0.93 -7.43 14.73
C GLU A 136 1.41 -8.89 14.68
N ASN A 137 1.69 -9.38 13.48
CA ASN A 137 2.14 -10.75 13.25
C ASN A 137 3.55 -10.75 12.66
N ASP A 138 4.40 -11.63 13.20
CA ASP A 138 5.75 -11.91 12.72
C ASP A 138 5.86 -13.40 12.41
N PHE A 139 5.88 -13.75 11.12
CA PHE A 139 5.91 -15.14 10.67
C PHE A 139 7.32 -15.65 10.38
N LYS A 140 8.26 -14.76 10.06
CA LYS A 140 9.64 -15.13 9.71
C LYS A 140 10.60 -13.96 9.83
N GLY A 141 11.82 -14.27 10.28
CA GLY A 141 12.97 -13.36 10.18
C GLY A 141 13.01 -12.28 11.26
N SER A 142 12.45 -12.55 12.45
CA SER A 142 12.37 -11.59 13.56
C SER A 142 13.71 -11.06 14.06
N GLN A 143 14.81 -11.79 13.80
CA GLN A 143 16.18 -11.40 14.16
C GLN A 143 16.93 -10.69 13.03
N ARG A 144 16.31 -10.50 11.86
CA ARG A 144 16.95 -9.83 10.72
C ARG A 144 17.27 -8.38 11.07
N THR A 145 18.47 -7.96 10.72
CA THR A 145 19.02 -6.61 10.85
C THR A 145 19.26 -6.00 9.47
N ILE A 146 19.59 -4.71 9.43
CA ILE A 146 19.96 -4.04 8.17
C ILE A 146 21.31 -4.54 7.61
N GLU A 147 22.16 -5.10 8.47
CA GLU A 147 23.48 -5.64 8.08
C GLU A 147 23.37 -6.99 7.38
N ASP A 148 22.22 -7.66 7.44
CA ASP A 148 21.95 -8.94 6.75
C ASP A 148 21.66 -8.75 5.24
N GLY A 149 21.81 -7.52 4.73
CA GLY A 149 21.76 -7.20 3.30
C GLY A 149 20.50 -6.45 2.86
N PRO A 150 20.48 -5.99 1.58
CA PRO A 150 19.36 -5.26 1.02
C PRO A 150 18.11 -6.13 0.91
N ASN A 151 16.93 -5.51 0.95
CA ASN A 151 15.65 -6.23 0.81
C ASN A 151 14.87 -5.76 -0.42
N TYR A 152 14.40 -6.73 -1.19
CA TYR A 152 13.33 -6.57 -2.16
C TYR A 152 11.99 -6.76 -1.43
N ARG A 153 11.36 -5.64 -1.04
CA ARG A 153 10.21 -5.64 -0.13
C ARG A 153 8.92 -5.64 -0.93
N TRP A 154 8.16 -6.73 -0.88
CA TRP A 154 6.83 -6.82 -1.48
C TRP A 154 5.77 -6.53 -0.41
N LEU A 155 5.16 -5.36 -0.49
CA LEU A 155 4.03 -5.00 0.36
C LEU A 155 2.74 -5.32 -0.38
N ILE A 156 1.83 -6.04 0.27
CA ILE A 156 0.53 -6.42 -0.27
C ILE A 156 -0.59 -5.92 0.66
N VAL A 157 -1.71 -5.55 0.05
CA VAL A 157 -2.93 -5.14 0.73
C VAL A 157 -4.09 -5.90 0.10
N PHE A 158 -4.96 -6.49 0.90
CA PHE A 158 -6.03 -7.34 0.36
C PHE A 158 -7.29 -7.34 1.22
N LYS A 159 -8.40 -7.70 0.57
CA LYS A 159 -9.70 -7.96 1.20
C LYS A 159 -10.17 -9.36 0.83
N TYR A 160 -11.00 -9.91 1.69
CA TYR A 160 -11.63 -11.21 1.47
C TYR A 160 -12.92 -11.03 0.70
N PRO A 161 -13.38 -12.08 -0.01
CA PRO A 161 -14.68 -12.03 -0.68
C PRO A 161 -15.83 -11.92 0.32
N GLU A 162 -16.95 -11.35 -0.13
CA GLU A 162 -18.15 -11.10 0.70
C GLU A 162 -18.81 -12.37 1.25
N CYS A 163 -18.51 -13.54 0.68
CA CYS A 163 -19.06 -14.82 1.12
C CYS A 163 -18.45 -15.37 2.41
N ILE A 164 -17.42 -14.71 2.95
CA ILE A 164 -16.83 -15.05 4.25
C ILE A 164 -16.68 -13.82 5.13
N THR A 165 -16.58 -14.04 6.43
CA THR A 165 -16.25 -13.00 7.40
C THR A 165 -14.76 -12.64 7.33
N ARG A 166 -14.42 -11.45 7.82
CA ARG A 166 -13.03 -11.03 7.97
C ARG A 166 -12.27 -11.99 8.88
N GLU A 167 -12.90 -12.46 9.95
CA GLU A 167 -12.33 -13.38 10.92
C GLU A 167 -11.98 -14.74 10.30
N GLU A 168 -12.86 -15.30 9.45
CA GLU A 168 -12.57 -16.54 8.70
C GLU A 168 -11.43 -16.36 7.69
N GLY A 169 -11.39 -15.21 7.01
CA GLY A 169 -10.29 -14.88 6.11
C GLY A 169 -8.96 -14.74 6.84
N ASP A 170 -8.97 -14.03 7.98
CA ASP A 170 -7.82 -13.83 8.87
C ASP A 170 -7.28 -15.16 9.38
N ASP A 171 -8.16 -16.06 9.83
CA ASP A 171 -7.79 -17.39 10.28
C ASP A 171 -7.07 -18.17 9.18
N TRP A 172 -7.64 -18.22 7.96
CA TRP A 172 -6.97 -18.84 6.82
C TRP A 172 -5.61 -18.20 6.51
N PHE A 173 -5.53 -16.86 6.47
CA PHE A 173 -4.28 -16.19 6.17
C PHE A 173 -3.21 -16.49 7.21
N ILE A 174 -3.53 -16.34 8.50
CA ILE A 174 -2.58 -16.47 9.61
C ILE A 174 -2.17 -17.93 9.83
N ASN A 175 -3.12 -18.86 9.76
CA ASN A 175 -2.89 -20.26 10.15
C ASN A 175 -2.59 -21.19 8.98
N VAL A 176 -2.83 -20.77 7.73
CA VAL A 176 -2.60 -21.60 6.54
C VAL A 176 -1.63 -20.95 5.57
N LEU A 177 -2.00 -19.82 4.97
CA LEU A 177 -1.22 -19.25 3.88
C LEU A 177 0.12 -18.68 4.37
N ALA A 178 0.10 -17.91 5.45
CA ALA A 178 1.30 -17.21 5.91
C ALA A 178 2.43 -18.17 6.35
N PRO A 179 2.15 -19.26 7.10
CA PRO A 179 3.13 -20.29 7.40
C PRO A 179 3.72 -20.95 6.15
N GLN A 180 2.90 -21.26 5.14
CA GLN A 180 3.39 -21.88 3.89
C GLN A 180 4.36 -20.97 3.12
N ILE A 181 4.06 -19.66 3.05
CA ILE A 181 4.98 -18.69 2.44
C ILE A 181 6.25 -18.55 3.29
N ALA A 182 6.12 -18.53 4.62
CA ALA A 182 7.26 -18.42 5.53
C ALA A 182 8.23 -19.61 5.42
N GLU A 183 7.76 -20.80 5.05
CA GLU A 183 8.63 -21.97 4.82
C GLU A 183 9.53 -21.84 3.58
N LEU A 184 9.20 -20.98 2.62
CA LEU A 184 9.98 -20.81 1.40
C LEU A 184 11.36 -20.21 1.71
N LYS A 185 12.42 -20.86 1.20
CA LYS A 185 13.81 -20.45 1.47
C LYS A 185 14.14 -19.06 0.95
N GLU A 186 13.48 -18.62 -0.12
CA GLU A 186 13.65 -17.29 -0.73
C GLU A 186 13.03 -16.15 0.08
N VAL A 187 12.14 -16.46 1.03
CA VAL A 187 11.51 -15.46 1.90
C VAL A 187 12.43 -15.19 3.08
N ASN A 188 12.86 -13.94 3.24
CA ASN A 188 13.77 -13.51 4.31
C ASN A 188 13.02 -12.96 5.53
N ARG A 189 11.88 -12.31 5.30
CA ARG A 189 11.06 -11.65 6.32
C ARG A 189 9.60 -11.74 5.92
N PHE A 190 8.71 -11.92 6.90
CA PHE A 190 7.28 -11.85 6.68
C PHE A 190 6.55 -11.32 7.92
N VAL A 191 5.88 -10.19 7.75
CA VAL A 191 5.04 -9.53 8.75
C VAL A 191 3.64 -9.20 8.20
N SER A 192 2.67 -9.05 9.08
CA SER A 192 1.36 -8.50 8.72
C SER A 192 0.67 -7.74 9.85
N SER A 193 -0.28 -6.90 9.48
CA SER A 193 -1.23 -6.27 10.39
C SER A 193 -2.61 -6.19 9.75
N ALA A 194 -3.62 -6.33 10.59
CA ALA A 194 -5.01 -6.09 10.25
C ALA A 194 -5.21 -4.58 9.97
N VAL A 195 -5.99 -4.24 8.93
CA VAL A 195 -6.38 -2.85 8.66
C VAL A 195 -7.37 -2.40 9.74
N LEU A 196 -7.14 -1.23 10.33
CA LEU A 196 -7.98 -0.67 11.37
C LEU A 196 -9.42 -0.48 10.86
N LYS A 197 -10.40 -0.81 11.72
CA LYS A 197 -11.82 -0.54 11.43
C LYS A 197 -12.12 0.97 11.43
N GLU A 198 -11.33 1.74 12.20
CA GLU A 198 -11.45 3.18 12.27
C GLU A 198 -10.05 3.83 12.29
N PRO A 199 -9.70 4.69 11.30
CA PRO A 199 -10.50 5.03 10.12
C PRO A 199 -10.45 3.96 9.02
N GLN A 200 -11.59 3.70 8.40
CA GLN A 200 -11.69 2.85 7.21
C GLN A 200 -11.94 3.72 5.96
N THR A 201 -10.93 3.85 5.11
CA THR A 201 -10.98 4.68 3.89
C THR A 201 -10.92 3.86 2.59
N SER A 202 -10.60 2.56 2.69
CA SER A 202 -10.55 1.60 1.59
C SER A 202 -11.15 0.27 2.05
N PRO A 203 -11.56 -0.63 1.12
CA PRO A 203 -12.26 -1.88 1.48
C PRO A 203 -11.32 -2.97 2.02
N PHE A 204 -10.04 -2.67 2.23
CA PHE A 204 -9.03 -3.67 2.55
C PHE A 204 -9.07 -4.11 4.01
N HIS A 205 -8.71 -5.38 4.23
CA HIS A 205 -8.77 -6.01 5.55
C HIS A 205 -7.39 -6.22 6.16
N ARG A 206 -6.34 -6.38 5.34
CA ARG A 206 -4.99 -6.66 5.82
C ARG A 206 -3.90 -6.08 4.93
N VAL A 207 -2.80 -5.74 5.59
CA VAL A 207 -1.52 -5.42 4.99
C VAL A 207 -0.52 -6.50 5.40
N ALA A 208 0.27 -6.98 4.46
CA ALA A 208 1.40 -7.85 4.71
C ALA A 208 2.64 -7.37 3.95
N GLU A 209 3.82 -7.65 4.49
CA GLU A 209 5.09 -7.32 3.84
C GLU A 209 6.00 -8.54 3.86
N ILE A 210 6.45 -8.95 2.67
CA ILE A 210 7.24 -10.16 2.44
C ILE A 210 8.53 -9.75 1.73
N TRP A 211 9.68 -10.16 2.26
CA TRP A 211 10.98 -9.72 1.75
C TRP A 211 11.74 -10.85 1.07
N PHE A 212 12.46 -10.49 0.01
CA PHE A 212 13.29 -11.36 -0.80
C PHE A 212 14.65 -10.70 -1.03
N ASP A 213 15.62 -11.44 -1.57
CA ASP A 213 16.89 -10.86 -1.99
C ASP A 213 16.74 -9.97 -3.23
N ASP A 214 15.90 -10.39 -4.19
CA ASP A 214 15.66 -9.71 -5.46
C ASP A 214 14.34 -10.16 -6.12
N SER A 215 14.04 -9.61 -7.30
CA SER A 215 12.84 -9.97 -8.07
C SER A 215 12.83 -11.43 -8.56
N LYS A 216 14.00 -12.05 -8.74
CA LYS A 216 14.09 -13.47 -9.15
C LYS A 216 13.78 -14.38 -7.97
N ALA A 217 14.21 -14.02 -6.76
CA ALA A 217 13.84 -14.71 -5.53
C ALA A 217 12.34 -14.59 -5.27
N TRP A 218 11.75 -13.41 -5.45
CA TRP A 218 10.29 -13.26 -5.43
C TRP A 218 9.59 -14.16 -6.46
N HIS A 219 10.07 -14.19 -7.71
CA HIS A 219 9.46 -14.99 -8.77
C HIS A 219 9.50 -16.49 -8.46
N ARG A 220 10.67 -17.01 -8.06
CA ARG A 220 10.82 -18.41 -7.60
C ARG A 220 9.92 -18.72 -6.41
N ALA A 221 9.89 -17.83 -5.42
CA ALA A 221 9.09 -18.05 -4.22
C ALA A 221 7.60 -18.06 -4.53
N ILE A 222 7.11 -17.05 -5.24
CA ILE A 222 5.69 -16.76 -5.36
C ILE A 222 5.13 -17.32 -6.66
N VAL A 223 5.72 -16.97 -7.80
CA VAL A 223 5.16 -17.32 -9.12
C VAL A 223 5.33 -18.81 -9.40
N GLU A 224 6.50 -19.38 -9.15
CA GLU A 224 6.73 -20.81 -9.40
C GLU A 224 6.01 -21.70 -8.39
N ASN A 225 5.71 -21.23 -7.17
CA ASN A 225 4.98 -22.01 -6.15
C ASN A 225 3.49 -21.62 -6.01
N LYS A 226 2.94 -20.69 -6.79
CA LYS A 226 1.55 -20.20 -6.62
C LYS A 226 0.46 -21.29 -6.66
N HIS A 227 0.76 -22.42 -7.29
CA HIS A 227 -0.12 -23.58 -7.39
C HIS A 227 0.01 -24.58 -6.22
N LYS A 228 1.02 -24.41 -5.35
CA LYS A 228 1.29 -25.30 -4.22
C LYS A 228 0.64 -24.82 -2.92
N PHE A 229 0.31 -23.54 -2.82
CA PHE A 229 -0.37 -23.00 -1.65
C PHE A 229 -1.78 -23.58 -1.51
N THR A 230 -2.20 -23.81 -0.26
CA THR A 230 -3.51 -24.39 0.02
C THR A 230 -4.62 -23.43 -0.38
N LYS A 231 -5.37 -23.81 -1.41
CA LYS A 231 -6.54 -23.08 -1.90
C LYS A 231 -7.66 -23.08 -0.84
N PRO A 232 -8.14 -21.92 -0.36
CA PRO A 232 -9.31 -21.88 0.50
C PRO A 232 -10.59 -22.21 -0.26
N GLY A 233 -11.63 -22.71 0.43
CA GLY A 233 -12.90 -23.08 -0.18
C GLY A 233 -13.64 -21.92 -0.87
N TRP A 234 -13.35 -20.68 -0.48
CA TRP A 234 -13.93 -19.44 -1.01
C TRP A 234 -13.13 -18.79 -2.14
N ALA A 235 -12.00 -19.38 -2.53
CA ALA A 235 -11.11 -18.80 -3.55
C ALA A 235 -11.82 -18.57 -4.90
N GLN A 236 -11.73 -17.35 -5.40
CA GLN A 236 -12.23 -16.96 -6.73
C GLN A 236 -11.32 -17.50 -7.86
N TYR A 237 -10.04 -17.70 -7.56
CA TYR A 237 -9.01 -18.14 -8.52
C TYR A 237 -8.44 -19.50 -8.14
N GLY A 238 -7.92 -20.22 -9.13
CA GLY A 238 -7.35 -21.56 -8.94
C GLY A 238 -5.98 -21.58 -8.24
N GLN A 239 -5.30 -20.44 -8.16
CA GLN A 239 -3.93 -20.31 -7.68
C GLN A 239 -3.80 -19.01 -6.88
N PHE A 240 -2.76 -18.91 -6.04
CA PHE A 240 -2.44 -17.71 -5.27
C PHE A 240 -2.30 -16.49 -6.22
N PRO A 241 -2.88 -15.31 -5.89
CA PRO A 241 -3.40 -14.87 -4.59
C PRO A 241 -4.82 -15.34 -4.21
N PHE A 242 -5.47 -16.19 -5.01
CA PHE A 242 -6.85 -16.67 -4.81
C PHE A 242 -7.94 -15.58 -4.85
N MET A 243 -7.54 -14.34 -5.13
CA MET A 243 -8.31 -13.10 -5.12
C MET A 243 -8.08 -12.33 -6.42
N GLU A 244 -9.04 -11.49 -6.82
CA GLU A 244 -8.95 -10.71 -8.05
C GLU A 244 -7.85 -9.62 -7.96
N PRO A 245 -6.82 -9.66 -8.83
CA PRO A 245 -5.78 -8.62 -8.87
C PRO A 245 -6.36 -7.23 -9.14
N TYR A 246 -5.81 -6.20 -8.51
CA TYR A 246 -6.26 -4.79 -8.55
C TYR A 246 -7.62 -4.51 -7.89
N LYS A 247 -8.38 -5.55 -7.53
CA LYS A 247 -9.70 -5.41 -6.92
C LYS A 247 -9.74 -5.86 -5.47
N ASP A 248 -9.33 -7.11 -5.25
CA ASP A 248 -9.35 -7.76 -3.96
C ASP A 248 -7.94 -7.92 -3.41
N PHE A 249 -6.92 -7.85 -4.28
CA PHE A 249 -5.51 -7.98 -3.95
C PHE A 249 -4.67 -6.97 -4.73
N VAL A 250 -3.88 -6.16 -4.02
CA VAL A 250 -2.96 -5.18 -4.58
C VAL A 250 -1.58 -5.30 -3.92
N GLY A 251 -0.53 -4.93 -4.64
CA GLY A 251 0.83 -4.96 -4.10
C GLY A 251 1.73 -3.88 -4.66
N ILE A 252 2.91 -3.72 -4.06
CA ILE A 252 3.96 -2.81 -4.52
C ILE A 252 5.33 -3.36 -4.08
N PHE A 253 6.36 -3.13 -4.88
CA PHE A 253 7.74 -3.52 -4.56
C PHE A 253 8.56 -2.30 -4.18
N LEU A 254 9.29 -2.38 -3.07
CA LEU A 254 9.94 -1.23 -2.43
C LEU A 254 11.38 -1.56 -2.01
N LEU A 255 12.19 -0.51 -1.86
CA LEU A 255 13.50 -0.56 -1.21
C LEU A 255 13.37 -0.37 0.31
N ASP A 256 14.42 -0.70 1.06
CA ASP A 256 14.51 -0.49 2.51
C ASP A 256 14.32 0.98 2.90
N ARG A 257 14.98 1.87 2.16
CA ARG A 257 15.02 3.30 2.45
C ARG A 257 13.95 4.03 1.63
N PRO A 258 13.21 4.98 2.23
CA PRO A 258 12.33 5.87 1.46
C PRO A 258 13.13 6.72 0.46
N GLU A 259 12.47 7.05 -0.65
CA GLU A 259 12.99 8.03 -1.61
C GLU A 259 13.07 9.41 -0.95
N SER A 260 12.08 9.77 -0.14
CA SER A 260 12.05 11.03 0.60
C SER A 260 11.34 10.90 1.95
N ASP A 261 11.95 11.44 3.01
CA ASP A 261 11.28 11.79 4.28
C ASP A 261 10.97 13.29 4.25
N HIS A 262 9.72 13.64 3.93
CA HIS A 262 9.34 15.00 3.56
C HIS A 262 9.43 15.98 4.73
N LEU A 263 9.10 15.56 5.96
CA LEU A 263 9.18 16.45 7.13
C LEU A 263 10.63 16.84 7.46
N GLN A 264 11.60 15.99 7.11
CA GLN A 264 13.00 16.25 7.38
C GLN A 264 13.73 16.89 6.18
N GLN A 265 13.41 16.43 4.97
CA GLN A 265 14.22 16.67 3.76
C GLN A 265 13.62 17.69 2.79
N PHE A 266 12.32 17.97 2.84
CA PHE A 266 11.71 18.88 1.88
C PHE A 266 12.21 20.32 2.10
N ARG A 267 12.69 20.95 1.02
CA ARG A 267 13.21 22.33 0.99
C ARG A 267 12.58 23.15 -0.14
N GLY A 268 11.43 22.71 -0.63
CA GLY A 268 10.76 23.25 -1.82
C GLY A 268 11.19 22.54 -3.11
N TYR A 269 10.50 22.87 -4.21
CA TYR A 269 10.74 22.30 -5.54
C TYR A 269 11.90 23.03 -6.26
N ILE A 270 13.11 22.80 -5.78
CA ILE A 270 14.34 23.37 -6.35
C ILE A 270 14.68 22.62 -7.65
N THR A 271 14.90 23.35 -8.74
CA THR A 271 15.07 22.79 -10.10
C THR A 271 16.55 22.65 -10.49
N THR A 272 16.84 21.77 -11.46
CA THR A 272 18.19 21.63 -12.04
C THR A 272 18.63 22.91 -12.76
N ARG A 273 19.94 23.14 -12.83
CA ARG A 273 20.56 24.23 -13.58
C ARG A 273 21.09 23.77 -14.92
#